data_AF-A0A1I2IFP1-F1
#
_entry.id   AF-A0A1I2IFP1-F1
#
_cell.length_a   1.000
_cell.length_b   1.000
_cell.length_c   1.000
_cell.angle_alpha   90.00
_cell.angle_beta   90.00
_cell.angle_gamma   90.00
#
_symmetry.space_group_name_H-M   'P 1'
#
loop_
_entity.id
_entity.type
_entity.pdbx_description
1 polymer ?
#
loop_
_entity_poly.entity_id
_entity_poly.type
_entity_poly.pdbx_seq_one_letter_code
_entity_poly.pdbx_strand_id
1 'polypeptide(L)' 'MTRRRVHLSVDVGAHLLNLAFRELPDGDPEILADAVVMMERFLFADVPVGPGSSPGDGGRP' A
#
# COMPACT_ATOMS: atom_id res chain seq x y z
N MET A 1 12.65 -1.86 1.43
CA MET A 1 11.53 -1.28 2.20
C MET A 1 10.17 -1.91 1.87
N THR A 2 10.14 -3.09 1.22
CA THR A 2 8.97 -3.54 0.43
C THR A 2 8.13 -4.59 1.17
N ARG A 3 8.75 -5.52 1.91
CA ARG A 3 8.04 -6.65 2.54
C ARG A 3 7.01 -6.24 3.59
N ARG A 4 7.33 -5.27 4.46
CA ARG A 4 6.42 -4.82 5.52
C ARG A 4 5.20 -4.09 4.95
N ARG A 5 5.39 -3.25 3.92
CA ARG A 5 4.28 -2.55 3.26
C ARG A 5 3.36 -3.55 2.57
N VAL A 6 3.92 -4.46 1.78
CA VAL A 6 3.15 -5.53 1.12
C VAL A 6 2.34 -6.35 2.12
N HIS A 7 2.94 -6.74 3.25
CA HIS A 7 2.22 -7.50 4.26
C HIS A 7 1.04 -6.72 4.85
N LEU A 8 1.23 -5.42 5.10
CA LEU A 8 0.20 -4.53 5.61
C LEU A 8 -0.91 -4.30 4.58
N SER A 9 -0.58 -4.20 3.29
CA SER A 9 -1.58 -4.14 2.20
C SER A 9 -2.44 -5.41 2.16
N VAL A 10 -1.80 -6.58 2.31
CA VAL A 10 -2.49 -7.86 2.29
C VAL A 10 -3.43 -7.99 3.49
N ASP A 11 -2.96 -7.65 4.69
CA ASP A 11 -3.76 -7.72 5.91
C ASP A 11 -4.98 -6.80 5.84
N VAL A 12 -4.79 -5.54 5.42
CA VAL A 12 -5.91 -4.60 5.32
C VAL A 12 -6.85 -4.97 4.17
N GLY A 13 -6.31 -5.42 3.03
CA GLY A 13 -7.10 -5.89 1.91
C GLY A 13 -7.98 -7.09 2.27
N ALA A 14 -7.43 -8.06 3.00
CA ALA A 14 -8.18 -9.21 3.49
C ALA A 14 -9.28 -8.80 4.47
N HIS A 15 -9.01 -7.83 5.34
CA HIS A 15 -10.01 -7.29 6.27
C HIS A 15 -11.18 -6.62 5.54
N LEU A 16 -10.89 -5.77 4.54
CA LEU A 16 -11.92 -5.06 3.77
C LEU A 16 -12.78 -6.02 2.94
N LEU A 17 -12.16 -7.03 2.32
CA LEU A 17 -12.92 -8.07 1.60
C LEU A 17 -13.82 -8.86 2.56
N ASN A 18 -13.31 -9.24 3.73
CA ASN A 18 -14.13 -9.93 4.74
C ASN A 18 -15.31 -9.07 5.21
N LEU A 19 -15.15 -7.74 5.31
CA LEU A 19 -16.25 -6.82 5.60
C LEU A 19 -17.25 -6.74 4.45
N ALA A 20 -16.77 -6.55 3.22
CA ALA A 20 -17.62 -6.42 2.04
C ALA A 20 -18.54 -7.62 1.85
N PHE A 21 -18.03 -8.84 2.07
CA PHE A 21 -18.78 -10.07 1.87
C PHE A 21 -19.50 -10.60 3.13
N ARG A 22 -19.47 -9.86 4.25
CA ARG A 22 -20.01 -10.34 5.53
C ARG A 22 -21.52 -10.56 5.48
N GLU A 23 -22.23 -9.60 4.90
CA GLU A 23 -23.70 -9.58 4.89
C GLU A 23 -24.28 -9.61 3.47
N LEU A 24 -23.44 -9.36 2.47
CA LEU A 24 -23.81 -9.30 1.05
C LEU A 24 -22.99 -10.34 0.27
N PRO A 25 -23.63 -11.37 -0.31
CA PRO A 25 -22.94 -12.37 -1.13
C PRO A 25 -22.23 -11.75 -2.35
N ASP A 26 -22.82 -10.70 -2.90
CA ASP A 26 -22.26 -9.95 -4.04
C ASP A 26 -21.21 -8.91 -3.62
N GLY A 27 -21.02 -8.73 -2.31
CA GLY A 27 -20.11 -7.75 -1.73
C GLY A 27 -20.72 -6.35 -1.66
N ASP A 28 -20.43 -5.64 -0.58
CA ASP A 28 -20.75 -4.22 -0.46
C ASP A 28 -19.91 -3.40 -1.46
N PRO A 29 -20.55 -2.72 -2.44
CA PRO A 29 -19.83 -2.00 -3.48
C PRO A 29 -19.04 -0.80 -2.97
N GLU A 30 -19.44 -0.16 -1.87
CA GLU A 30 -18.70 0.96 -1.27
C GLU A 30 -17.40 0.45 -0.65
N ILE A 31 -17.47 -0.65 0.11
CA ILE A 31 -16.31 -1.28 0.74
C ILE A 31 -15.34 -1.84 -0.32
N LEU A 32 -15.88 -2.42 -1.40
CA LEU A 32 -15.06 -2.91 -2.52
C LEU A 32 -14.33 -1.76 -3.24
N ALA A 33 -14.99 -0.62 -3.44
CA ALA A 33 -14.35 0.56 -4.04
C ALA A 33 -13.20 1.07 -3.15
N ASP A 34 -13.42 1.15 -1.84
CA ASP A 34 -12.39 1.53 -0.88
C ASP A 34 -11.20 0.54 -0.86
N ALA A 35 -11.49 -0.76 -0.94
CA ALA A 35 -10.46 -1.79 -0.99
C ALA A 35 -9.54 -1.63 -2.21
N VAL A 36 -10.10 -1.35 -3.40
CA VAL A 36 -9.34 -1.11 -4.63
C VAL A 36 -8.42 0.10 -4.47
N VAL A 37 -8.96 1.24 -4.05
CA VAL A 37 -8.17 2.48 -3.86
C VAL A 37 -7.04 2.25 -2.87
N MET A 38 -7.29 1.52 -1.79
CA MET A 38 -6.27 1.25 -0.79
C MET A 38 -5.18 0.32 -1.31
N MET A 39 -5.55 -0.77 -1.99
CA MET A 39 -4.58 -1.69 -2.60
C MET A 39 -3.73 -0.97 -3.65
N GLU A 40 -4.32 -0.15 -4.49
CA GLU A 40 -3.58 0.64 -5.48
C GLU A 40 -2.56 1.57 -4.81
N ARG A 41 -2.97 2.28 -3.75
CA ARG A 41 -2.07 3.15 -3.00
C ARG A 41 -0.93 2.38 -2.34
N PHE A 42 -1.15 1.20 -1.79
CA PHE A 42 -0.05 0.50 -1.14
C PHE A 42 0.85 -0.30 -2.09
N LEU A 43 0.30 -0.80 -3.19
CA LEU A 43 1.04 -1.58 -4.19
C LEU A 43 1.76 -0.70 -5.21
N PHE A 44 1.17 0.44 -5.55
CA PHE A 44 1.66 1.35 -6.60
C PHE A 44 1.99 2.76 -6.10
N ALA A 45 1.89 3.07 -4.79
CA ALA A 45 2.52 4.30 -4.33
C ALA A 45 4.01 4.19 -4.64
N ASP A 46 4.45 5.02 -5.59
CA ASP A 46 5.84 5.37 -5.76
C ASP A 46 6.38 5.66 -4.37
N VAL A 47 7.30 4.80 -3.92
CA VAL A 47 8.12 5.15 -2.77
C VAL A 47 8.83 6.43 -3.23
N PRO A 48 8.59 7.59 -2.62
CA PRO A 48 9.39 8.75 -2.97
C PRO A 48 10.81 8.33 -2.65
N VAL A 49 11.65 8.17 -3.68
CA VAL A 49 13.09 8.20 -3.51
C VAL A 49 13.31 9.64 -3.06
N GLY A 50 13.34 9.84 -1.74
CA GLY A 50 13.46 11.17 -1.17
C GLY A 50 14.69 11.87 -1.78
N PRO A 51 14.69 13.21 -1.90
CA PRO A 51 15.87 13.96 -2.30
C PRO A 51 16.94 13.79 -1.21
N GLY A 52 17.70 12.70 -1.30
CA GLY A 52 18.63 12.26 -0.25
C GLY A 52 19.80 11.43 -0.77
N SER A 53 19.87 11.14 -2.07
CA SER A 53 21.12 10.71 -2.70
C SER A 53 21.96 11.95 -3.01
N SER A 54 22.39 12.66 -1.97
CA SER A 54 23.62 13.45 -2.07
C SER A 54 24.77 12.48 -1.83
N PRO A 55 25.63 12.19 -2.82
CA PRO A 55 26.93 11.62 -2.54
C PRO A 55 27.77 12.75 -1.96
N GLY A 56 27.73 12.89 -0.64
CA GLY A 56 28.82 13.53 0.09
C GLY A 56 29.90 12.48 0.34
N ASP A 57 30.85 12.34 -0.58
CA ASP A 57 32.14 11.68 -0.39
C ASP A 57 33.03 12.12 -1.56
N GLY A 58 34.23 12.67 -1.42
CA GLY A 58 35.12 12.91 -0.31
C GLY A 58 36.45 13.37 -0.92
N GLY A 59 37.27 14.08 -0.17
CA GLY A 59 38.70 14.25 -0.50
C GLY A 59 39.17 15.68 -0.83
N ARG A 60 39.56 16.40 0.22
CA ARG A 60 40.70 17.34 0.18
C ARG A 60 41.98 16.60 -0.23
N PRO A 61 43.03 17.26 -0.75
CA PRO A 61 43.80 18.32 -0.06
C PRO A 61 43.39 19.75 -0.39
#